data_AF-A0A4Q8LJ09-F1
#
_entry.id   AF-A0A4Q8LJ09-F1
#
_cell.length_a   1.000
_cell.length_b   1.000
_cell.length_c   1.000
_cell.angle_alpha   90.00
_cell.angle_beta   90.00
_cell.angle_gamma   90.00
#
_symmetry.space_group_name_H-M   'P 1'
#
loop_
_entity.id
_entity.type
_entity.pdbx_description
1 polymer ?
#
loop_
_entity_poly.entity_id
_entity_poly.type
_entity_poly.pdbx_seq_one_letter_code
_entity_poly.pdbx_strand_id
1 'polypeptide(L)'
;MPASSFGESSADIRRRRVARYLRTESGAAVLLVIVTVVALLWANSPLSDAYFGLWHLGVGFNFGPLGLHMDLHHWVNDGLMVVFFFLIGLEVRQEFAHGSLRDRSRARLALIAGVAGVVLPALVYVLIVGLAGGEGLHGWGAVVGTDTAFMLGTLAIVGPRLSGQLRVFLLTLTVVDDFLAVSIIGIVYSEEIRVVPLLIALASLVGLWLLGRTRQWRATPYVLIVIVLWLATVYSGIHASLAGMAAGLLIPAYATQRHKVVAARQLFRDFWQSPSAASARAVDCGLSQGISVNERLHEYLRLPTALLIVPVFALANAGVDLRGGLLAEAFGSPVTWGVIAGLVLGKLLGIGLITLAAVRLGLGRLPAGVGMGSVFGGAALSGIGFTVSLLIIGLAFGTTSDLGRQATVGVLVSMMLATLLGWLTFKVAARRWGEETADLPMVLEPPVDPEVDHIRGPEDAQLTLVEYVDFECEYCAHATGSWEDLRAHFGDDLRYVVRHLPHHPHGPIAARASEAASNQGMFWPWLDFVFTRQHALEREDLIGYAAELGLDVDRFIADLDSPAVIERVERDLASAVASGAHATPTFFVEGRRLRGSYDARSVTAALEASRRGTRTQEVPS
;
A
#
# COMPACT_ATOMS: atom_id res chain seq x y z
N MET A 1 -36.59 31.62 -2.83
CA MET A 1 -36.17 31.42 -1.42
C MET A 1 -34.73 30.95 -1.43
N PRO A 2 -33.78 31.70 -0.87
CA PRO A 2 -32.38 31.27 -0.87
C PRO A 2 -32.19 30.18 0.19
N ALA A 3 -31.48 29.11 -0.19
CA ALA A 3 -31.12 28.01 0.68
C ALA A 3 -30.24 28.52 1.82
N SER A 4 -30.65 28.22 3.05
CA SER A 4 -29.90 28.46 4.27
C SER A 4 -28.57 27.71 4.23
N SER A 5 -27.47 28.43 4.02
CA SER A 5 -26.14 27.98 4.38
C SER A 5 -26.07 27.89 5.90
N PHE A 6 -26.29 26.69 6.44
CA PHE A 6 -25.89 26.42 7.82
C PHE A 6 -24.38 26.64 7.91
N GLY A 7 -23.97 27.73 8.57
CA GLY A 7 -22.57 27.98 8.88
C GLY A 7 -22.05 26.84 9.74
N GLU A 8 -21.20 25.99 9.18
CA GLU A 8 -20.53 24.96 9.95
C GLU A 8 -19.70 25.63 11.05
N SER A 9 -19.93 25.24 12.31
CA SER A 9 -19.16 25.74 13.44
C SER A 9 -17.68 25.46 13.23
N SER A 10 -16.80 26.38 13.63
CA SER A 10 -15.33 26.19 13.57
C SER A 10 -14.88 24.91 14.29
N ALA A 11 -15.65 24.47 15.30
CA ALA A 11 -15.44 23.21 16.00
C ALA A 11 -15.72 21.98 15.12
N ASP A 12 -16.74 22.00 14.27
CA ASP A 12 -17.10 20.90 13.37
C ASP A 12 -16.11 20.78 12.22
N ILE A 13 -15.67 21.90 11.66
CA ILE A 13 -14.61 21.95 10.65
C ILE A 13 -13.31 21.37 11.23
N ARG A 14 -12.96 21.75 12.47
CA ARG A 14 -11.76 21.21 13.16
C ARG A 14 -11.89 19.71 13.43
N ARG A 15 -13.04 19.24 13.94
CA ARG A 15 -13.30 17.81 14.18
C ARG A 15 -13.17 17.00 12.89
N ARG A 16 -13.76 17.45 11.78
CA ARG A 16 -13.64 16.78 10.47
C ARG A 16 -12.21 16.77 9.95
N ARG A 17 -11.46 17.86 10.13
CA ARG A 17 -10.04 17.94 9.73
C ARG A 17 -9.18 16.96 10.52
N VAL A 18 -9.35 16.90 11.84
CA VAL A 18 -8.64 15.94 12.71
C VAL A 18 -9.02 14.50 12.34
N ALA A 19 -10.30 14.20 12.19
CA ALA A 19 -10.75 12.86 11.81
C ALA A 19 -10.21 12.45 10.43
N ARG A 20 -10.13 13.37 9.46
CA ARG A 20 -9.52 13.11 8.15
C ARG A 20 -8.02 12.88 8.25
N TYR A 21 -7.32 13.64 9.09
CA TYR A 21 -5.88 13.45 9.31
C TYR A 21 -5.58 12.11 9.99
N LEU A 22 -6.32 11.73 11.04
CA LEU A 22 -6.14 10.44 11.71
C LEU A 22 -6.35 9.25 10.79
N ARG A 23 -7.21 9.37 9.76
CA ARG A 23 -7.40 8.33 8.74
C ARG A 23 -6.21 8.17 7.78
N THR A 24 -5.23 9.08 7.81
CA THR A 24 -3.98 8.95 7.05
C THR A 24 -2.97 8.09 7.82
N GLU A 25 -1.99 7.53 7.12
CA GLU A 25 -0.94 6.70 7.75
C GLU A 25 -0.08 7.50 8.73
N SER A 26 0.27 8.74 8.37
CA SER A 26 0.98 9.65 9.28
C SER A 26 0.15 9.96 10.52
N GLY A 27 -1.16 10.18 10.37
CA GLY A 27 -2.04 10.46 11.49
C GLY A 27 -2.18 9.27 12.44
N ALA A 28 -2.29 8.05 11.91
CA ALA A 28 -2.31 6.82 12.70
C ALA A 28 -0.99 6.60 13.45
N ALA A 29 0.16 6.84 12.80
CA ALA A 29 1.46 6.73 13.47
C ALA A 29 1.64 7.77 14.58
N VAL A 30 1.22 9.03 14.37
CA VAL A 30 1.25 10.07 15.41
C VAL A 30 0.34 9.69 16.59
N LEU A 31 -0.87 9.17 16.32
CA LEU A 31 -1.75 8.65 17.37
C LEU A 31 -1.05 7.56 18.18
N LEU A 32 -0.35 6.65 17.50
CA LEU A 32 0.37 5.57 18.14
C LEU A 32 1.51 6.09 19.03
N VAL A 33 2.30 7.08 18.59
CA VAL A 33 3.30 7.76 19.45
C VAL A 33 2.63 8.34 20.70
N ILE A 34 1.52 9.06 20.54
CA ILE A 34 0.80 9.68 21.66
C ILE A 34 0.37 8.60 22.66
N VAL A 35 -0.20 7.50 22.17
CA VAL A 35 -0.67 6.40 23.03
C VAL A 35 0.49 5.71 23.73
N THR A 36 1.62 5.49 23.07
CA THR A 36 2.84 4.97 23.69
C THR A 36 3.37 5.89 24.78
N VAL A 37 3.41 7.21 24.55
CA VAL A 37 3.81 8.19 25.56
C VAL A 37 2.84 8.17 26.75
N VAL A 38 1.53 8.08 26.50
CA VAL A 38 0.52 7.96 27.56
C VAL A 38 0.74 6.68 28.37
N ALA A 39 1.02 5.54 27.73
CA ALA A 39 1.31 4.28 28.41
C ALA A 39 2.51 4.42 29.35
N LEU A 40 3.61 5.01 28.87
CA LEU A 40 4.82 5.24 29.65
C LEU A 40 4.57 6.21 30.82
N LEU A 41 3.90 7.33 30.58
CA LEU A 41 3.59 8.30 31.63
C LEU A 41 2.67 7.68 32.69
N TRP A 42 1.66 6.92 32.30
CA TRP A 42 0.74 6.29 33.23
C TRP A 42 1.43 5.22 34.08
N ALA A 43 2.21 4.32 33.46
CA ALA A 43 2.98 3.28 34.14
C ALA A 43 4.01 3.83 35.15
N ASN A 44 4.48 5.07 34.96
CA ASN A 44 5.47 5.73 35.83
C ASN A 44 4.87 6.80 36.76
N SER A 45 3.54 6.98 36.75
CA SER A 45 2.83 7.97 37.56
C SER A 45 2.46 7.43 38.96
N PRO A 46 1.97 8.28 39.88
CA PRO A 46 1.34 7.81 41.12
C PRO A 46 0.15 6.85 40.92
N LEU A 47 -0.41 6.80 39.70
CA LEU A 47 -1.50 5.90 39.31
C LEU A 47 -1.00 4.62 38.62
N SER A 48 0.28 4.28 38.78
CA SER A 48 0.90 3.08 38.20
C SER A 48 0.19 1.79 38.61
N ASP A 49 -0.23 1.66 39.87
CA ASP A 49 -0.96 0.48 40.34
C ASP A 49 -2.30 0.30 39.61
N ALA A 50 -2.96 1.40 39.25
CA ALA A 50 -4.19 1.35 38.46
C ALA A 50 -3.93 0.92 37.00
N TYR A 51 -2.78 1.31 36.43
CA TYR A 51 -2.37 0.86 35.10
C TYR A 51 -2.13 -0.66 35.08
N PHE A 52 -1.29 -1.17 35.98
CA PHE A 52 -1.01 -2.60 36.01
C PHE A 52 -2.23 -3.40 36.47
N GLY A 53 -3.02 -2.89 37.43
CA GLY A 53 -4.26 -3.52 37.88
C GLY A 53 -5.31 -3.67 36.78
N LEU A 54 -5.40 -2.72 35.84
CA LEU A 54 -6.30 -2.81 34.68
C LEU A 54 -5.95 -4.00 33.79
N TRP A 55 -4.67 -4.17 33.47
CA TRP A 55 -4.23 -5.19 32.52
C TRP A 55 -4.25 -6.61 33.10
N HIS A 56 -4.12 -6.74 34.42
CA HIS A 56 -4.27 -8.03 35.14
C HIS A 56 -5.73 -8.37 35.48
N LEU A 57 -6.70 -7.53 35.09
CA LEU A 57 -8.10 -7.81 35.33
C LEU A 57 -8.54 -9.05 34.54
N GLY A 58 -8.91 -10.10 35.27
CA GLY A 58 -9.43 -11.34 34.68
C GLY A 58 -10.80 -11.12 34.02
N VAL A 59 -10.86 -11.30 32.70
CA VAL A 59 -12.10 -11.22 31.92
C VAL A 59 -12.33 -12.58 31.25
N GLY A 60 -13.50 -13.17 31.45
CA GLY A 60 -13.78 -14.47 30.87
C GLY A 60 -15.26 -14.76 30.69
N PHE A 61 -15.53 -15.74 29.84
CA PHE A 61 -16.86 -16.24 29.56
C PHE A 61 -16.93 -17.72 29.97
N ASN A 62 -18.03 -18.10 30.63
CA ASN A 62 -18.32 -19.47 30.98
C ASN A 62 -19.52 -19.97 30.20
N PHE A 63 -19.30 -20.98 29.36
CA PHE A 63 -20.34 -21.69 28.61
C PHE A 63 -20.33 -23.17 29.01
N GLY A 64 -20.97 -23.50 30.14
CA GLY A 64 -20.99 -24.87 30.67
C GLY A 64 -19.58 -25.35 31.08
N PRO A 65 -19.09 -26.52 30.62
CA PRO A 65 -17.75 -27.01 30.95
C PRO A 65 -16.62 -26.29 30.19
N LEU A 66 -16.96 -25.45 29.20
CA LEU A 66 -16.01 -24.64 28.46
C LEU A 66 -15.94 -23.25 29.11
N GLY A 67 -14.86 -23.02 29.85
CA GLY A 67 -14.49 -21.69 30.36
C GLY A 67 -13.35 -21.11 29.55
N LEU A 68 -13.45 -19.84 29.19
CA LEU A 68 -12.36 -19.06 28.62
C LEU A 68 -12.08 -17.89 29.57
N HIS A 69 -11.03 -18.02 30.36
CA HIS A 69 -10.61 -17.03 31.35
C HIS A 69 -9.19 -16.57 31.01
N MET A 70 -9.03 -15.29 30.72
CA MET A 70 -7.74 -14.66 30.46
C MET A 70 -7.76 -13.24 31.02
N ASP A 71 -6.60 -12.69 31.34
CA ASP A 71 -6.55 -11.29 31.73
C ASP A 71 -6.75 -10.36 30.52
N LEU A 72 -6.98 -9.08 30.78
CA LEU A 72 -7.18 -8.10 29.72
C LEU A 72 -5.96 -7.98 28.81
N HIS A 73 -4.75 -8.17 29.35
CA HIS A 73 -3.51 -8.17 28.58
C HIS A 73 -3.46 -9.29 27.53
N HIS A 74 -3.85 -10.51 27.89
CA HIS A 74 -3.95 -11.67 27.00
C HIS A 74 -5.08 -11.49 25.98
N TRP A 75 -6.22 -10.91 26.36
CA TRP A 75 -7.28 -10.56 25.38
C TRP A 75 -6.77 -9.63 24.28
N VAL A 76 -5.92 -8.67 24.64
CA VAL A 76 -5.29 -7.76 23.68
C VAL A 76 -4.25 -8.51 22.84
N ASN A 77 -3.36 -9.27 23.47
CA ASN A 77 -2.24 -9.92 22.77
C ASN A 77 -2.65 -11.10 21.90
N ASP A 78 -3.63 -11.90 22.31
CA ASP A 78 -4.09 -13.06 21.55
C ASP A 78 -5.39 -12.81 20.79
N GLY A 79 -6.26 -11.93 21.29
CA GLY A 79 -7.54 -11.63 20.63
C GLY A 79 -7.40 -10.54 19.56
N LEU A 80 -6.93 -9.36 19.94
CA LEU A 80 -6.81 -8.23 19.02
C LEU A 80 -5.72 -8.46 17.96
N MET A 81 -4.60 -9.08 18.33
CA MET A 81 -3.51 -9.34 17.37
C MET A 81 -3.87 -10.36 16.30
N VAL A 82 -4.81 -11.27 16.53
CA VAL A 82 -5.33 -12.14 15.46
C VAL A 82 -5.92 -11.32 14.32
N VAL A 83 -6.66 -10.26 14.64
CA VAL A 83 -7.24 -9.37 13.63
C VAL A 83 -6.14 -8.61 12.88
N PHE A 84 -5.09 -8.18 13.59
CA PHE A 84 -3.91 -7.55 12.98
C PHE A 84 -3.20 -8.49 12.01
N PHE A 85 -2.84 -9.70 12.43
CA PHE A 85 -2.17 -10.67 11.56
C PHE A 85 -3.07 -11.22 10.47
N PHE A 86 -4.40 -11.25 10.69
CA PHE A 86 -5.37 -11.52 9.64
C PHE A 86 -5.36 -10.45 8.55
N LEU A 87 -5.35 -9.16 8.94
CA LEU A 87 -5.21 -8.05 7.98
C LEU A 87 -3.90 -8.17 7.18
N ILE A 88 -2.78 -8.48 7.83
CA ILE A 88 -1.51 -8.72 7.15
C ILE A 88 -1.63 -9.91 6.19
N GLY A 89 -2.25 -11.02 6.61
CA GLY A 89 -2.47 -12.18 5.74
C GLY A 89 -3.31 -11.84 4.50
N LEU A 90 -4.31 -10.96 4.63
CA LEU A 90 -5.07 -10.45 3.50
C LEU A 90 -4.17 -9.65 2.53
N GLU A 91 -3.33 -8.77 3.07
CA GLU A 91 -2.38 -7.93 2.31
C GLU A 91 -1.34 -8.78 1.58
N VAL A 92 -0.73 -9.76 2.25
CA VAL A 92 0.19 -10.71 1.63
C VAL A 92 -0.49 -11.43 0.46
N ARG A 93 -1.74 -11.85 0.63
CA ARG A 93 -2.52 -12.52 -0.41
C ARG A 93 -2.84 -11.61 -1.60
N GLN A 94 -3.10 -10.32 -1.36
CA GLN A 94 -3.29 -9.33 -2.43
C GLN A 94 -1.99 -9.08 -3.20
N GLU A 95 -0.87 -8.93 -2.49
CA GLU A 95 0.45 -8.71 -3.10
C GLU A 95 0.83 -9.87 -4.05
N PHE A 96 0.57 -11.11 -3.65
CA PHE A 96 0.76 -12.28 -4.54
C PHE A 96 -0.18 -12.30 -5.74
N ALA A 97 -1.41 -11.79 -5.60
CA ALA A 97 -2.41 -11.85 -6.65
C ALA A 97 -2.24 -10.74 -7.71
N HIS A 98 -2.03 -9.50 -7.27
CA HIS A 98 -2.02 -8.29 -8.12
C HIS A 98 -0.90 -7.30 -7.80
N GLY A 99 -0.16 -7.48 -6.70
CA GLY A 99 0.87 -6.54 -6.27
C GLY A 99 2.24 -6.81 -6.88
N SER A 100 3.25 -6.22 -6.25
CA SER A 100 4.62 -6.24 -6.76
C SER A 100 5.27 -7.64 -6.69
N LEU A 101 4.76 -8.52 -5.82
CA LEU A 101 5.18 -9.91 -5.71
C LEU A 101 4.80 -10.77 -6.93
N ARG A 102 3.93 -10.28 -7.82
CA ARG A 102 3.62 -10.95 -9.09
C ARG A 102 4.75 -10.81 -10.11
N ASP A 103 5.48 -9.69 -10.10
CA ASP A 103 6.63 -9.46 -10.96
C ASP A 103 7.84 -10.23 -10.40
N ARG A 104 8.26 -11.29 -11.10
CA ARG A 104 9.36 -12.16 -10.68
C ARG A 104 10.68 -11.42 -10.42
N SER A 105 10.92 -10.27 -11.05
CA SER A 105 12.16 -9.50 -10.84
C SER A 105 12.13 -8.69 -9.55
N ARG A 106 10.99 -8.07 -9.23
CA ARG A 106 10.78 -7.28 -8.01
C ARG A 106 10.56 -8.17 -6.80
N ALA A 107 9.77 -9.24 -6.97
CA ALA A 107 9.49 -10.23 -5.94
C ALA A 107 10.75 -10.90 -5.40
N ARG A 108 11.69 -11.28 -6.30
CA ARG A 108 12.97 -11.87 -5.89
C ARG A 108 13.78 -10.92 -5.04
N LEU A 109 13.86 -9.64 -5.41
CA LEU A 109 14.61 -8.64 -4.63
C LEU A 109 14.00 -8.45 -3.24
N ALA A 110 12.68 -8.27 -3.16
CA ALA A 110 11.98 -8.09 -1.90
C ALA A 110 12.09 -9.32 -0.99
N LEU A 111 12.00 -10.54 -1.54
CA LEU A 111 12.16 -11.79 -0.78
C LEU A 111 13.59 -11.92 -0.22
N ILE A 112 14.62 -11.69 -1.05
CA ILE A 112 16.02 -11.76 -0.61
C ILE A 112 16.29 -10.70 0.47
N ALA A 113 15.82 -9.48 0.26
CA ALA A 113 15.99 -8.39 1.21
C ALA A 113 15.25 -8.63 2.53
N GLY A 114 14.01 -9.14 2.49
CA GLY A 114 13.22 -9.46 3.68
C GLY A 114 13.81 -10.62 4.48
N VAL A 115 14.19 -11.73 3.82
CA VAL A 115 14.87 -12.85 4.51
C VAL A 115 16.17 -12.38 5.18
N ALA A 116 16.98 -11.57 4.50
CA ALA A 116 18.17 -10.97 5.11
C ALA A 116 17.83 -10.00 6.26
N GLY A 117 16.74 -9.24 6.11
CA GLY A 117 16.16 -8.35 7.11
C GLY A 117 15.64 -9.08 8.35
N VAL A 118 15.46 -10.40 8.31
CA VAL A 118 15.13 -11.24 9.46
C VAL A 118 16.37 -11.92 10.03
N VAL A 119 17.18 -12.53 9.18
CA VAL A 119 18.32 -13.34 9.59
C VAL A 119 19.43 -12.49 10.21
N LEU A 120 19.79 -11.35 9.61
CA LEU A 120 20.92 -10.55 10.08
C LEU A 120 20.66 -9.92 11.46
N PRO A 121 19.49 -9.31 11.75
CA PRO A 121 19.16 -8.86 13.11
C PRO A 121 19.26 -9.97 14.15
N ALA A 122 18.70 -11.14 13.86
CA ALA A 122 18.72 -12.28 14.77
C ALA A 122 20.15 -12.73 15.08
N LEU A 123 21.02 -12.80 14.07
CA LEU A 123 22.44 -13.13 14.25
C LEU A 123 23.17 -12.08 15.09
N VAL A 124 22.92 -10.79 14.85
CA VAL A 124 23.50 -9.70 15.65
C VAL A 124 23.07 -9.78 17.11
N TYR A 125 21.78 -10.04 17.37
CA TYR A 125 21.26 -10.24 18.72
C TYR A 125 21.94 -11.43 19.42
N VAL A 126 21.95 -12.59 18.75
CA VAL A 126 22.54 -13.82 19.30
C VAL A 126 24.03 -13.64 19.57
N LEU A 127 24.75 -12.93 18.70
CA LEU A 127 26.17 -12.64 18.90
C LEU A 127 26.40 -11.79 20.15
N ILE A 128 25.66 -10.68 20.32
CA ILE A 128 25.84 -9.77 21.45
C ILE A 128 25.46 -10.44 22.77
N VAL A 129 24.30 -11.08 22.83
CA VAL A 129 23.82 -11.74 24.05
C VAL A 129 24.63 -13.00 24.36
N GLY A 130 25.04 -13.75 23.34
CA GLY A 130 25.89 -14.94 23.47
C GLY A 130 27.28 -14.62 24.01
N LEU A 131 27.91 -13.54 23.54
CA LEU A 131 29.21 -13.08 24.05
C LEU A 131 29.15 -12.60 25.50
N ALA A 132 27.96 -12.22 25.99
CA ALA A 132 27.75 -11.71 27.33
C ALA A 132 27.27 -12.75 28.36
N GLY A 133 27.34 -14.05 28.02
CA GLY A 133 27.00 -15.14 28.94
C GLY A 133 25.72 -15.90 28.59
N GLY A 134 24.98 -15.48 27.56
CA GLY A 134 23.87 -16.25 26.97
C GLY A 134 22.53 -16.16 27.71
N GLU A 135 22.44 -15.43 28.82
CA GLU A 135 21.16 -15.12 29.47
C GLU A 135 20.30 -14.26 28.55
N GLY A 136 19.12 -14.76 28.18
CA GLY A 136 18.20 -14.07 27.27
C GLY A 136 18.32 -14.43 25.79
N LEU A 137 19.09 -15.46 25.41
CA LEU A 137 19.19 -15.91 24.00
C LEU A 137 17.85 -16.29 23.38
N HIS A 138 16.88 -16.73 24.18
CA HIS A 138 15.53 -17.08 23.70
C HIS A 138 14.76 -15.88 23.10
N GLY A 139 15.17 -14.64 23.38
CA GLY A 139 14.53 -13.42 22.88
C GLY A 139 14.95 -12.97 21.47
N TRP A 140 15.72 -13.75 20.71
CA TRP A 140 16.22 -13.33 19.39
C TRP A 140 15.12 -12.97 18.39
N GLY A 141 13.92 -13.53 18.52
CA GLY A 141 12.78 -13.19 17.68
C GLY A 141 12.37 -11.71 17.81
N ALA A 142 12.68 -11.05 18.93
CA ALA A 142 12.27 -9.68 19.20
C ALA A 142 12.82 -8.65 18.19
N VAL A 143 13.92 -8.97 17.50
CA VAL A 143 14.56 -8.07 16.52
C VAL A 143 14.19 -8.36 15.06
N VAL A 144 13.25 -9.28 14.83
CA VAL A 144 12.88 -9.76 13.49
C VAL A 144 11.80 -8.88 12.84
N GLY A 145 10.81 -8.46 13.62
CA GLY A 145 9.63 -7.76 13.10
C GLY A 145 9.89 -6.30 12.74
N THR A 146 9.05 -5.76 11.86
CA THR A 146 8.99 -4.34 11.51
C THR A 146 7.55 -3.87 11.63
N ASP A 147 7.31 -2.80 12.36
CA ASP A 147 5.99 -2.17 12.46
C ASP A 147 5.74 -1.33 11.21
N THR A 148 4.98 -1.89 10.28
CA THR A 148 4.62 -1.26 9.00
C THR A 148 3.93 0.09 9.19
N ALA A 149 3.06 0.23 10.20
CA ALA A 149 2.32 1.47 10.44
C ALA A 149 3.26 2.59 10.90
N PHE A 150 4.15 2.30 11.85
CA PHE A 150 5.15 3.26 12.30
C PHE A 150 6.18 3.59 11.21
N MET A 151 6.67 2.58 10.51
CA MET A 151 7.66 2.75 9.44
C MET A 151 7.11 3.67 8.34
N LEU A 152 5.90 3.43 7.84
CA LEU A 152 5.28 4.24 6.78
C LEU A 152 4.85 5.62 7.26
N GLY A 153 4.31 5.72 8.48
CA GLY A 153 3.98 7.00 9.08
C GLY A 153 5.21 7.87 9.29
N THR A 154 6.32 7.28 9.72
CA THR A 154 7.62 7.97 9.87
C THR A 154 8.21 8.33 8.51
N LEU A 155 8.13 7.44 7.51
CA LEU A 155 8.55 7.73 6.14
C LEU A 155 7.84 8.97 5.57
N ALA A 156 6.55 9.14 5.87
CA ALA A 156 5.80 10.32 5.44
C ALA A 156 6.24 11.62 6.14
N ILE A 157 6.94 11.53 7.28
CA ILE A 157 7.42 12.69 8.05
C ILE A 157 8.89 13.01 7.72
N VAL A 158 9.77 12.00 7.70
CA VAL A 158 11.23 12.18 7.57
C VAL A 158 11.77 11.77 6.20
N GLY A 159 10.96 11.10 5.38
CA GLY A 159 11.36 10.61 4.06
C GLY A 159 11.45 11.69 2.99
N PRO A 160 11.76 11.29 1.75
CA PRO A 160 11.81 12.19 0.60
C PRO A 160 10.46 12.87 0.35
N ARG A 161 10.46 14.03 -0.33
CA ARG A 161 9.23 14.81 -0.58
C ARG A 161 8.13 13.99 -1.26
N LEU A 162 8.55 13.10 -2.16
CA LEU A 162 7.72 12.12 -2.84
C LEU A 162 8.33 10.75 -2.60
N SER A 163 7.57 9.82 -2.01
CA SER A 163 8.07 8.50 -1.60
C SER A 163 7.16 7.36 -2.08
N GLY A 164 6.35 7.58 -3.12
CA GLY A 164 5.36 6.60 -3.59
C GLY A 164 5.96 5.24 -3.93
N GLN A 165 7.05 5.22 -4.71
CA GLN A 165 7.70 3.98 -5.13
C GLN A 165 8.50 3.33 -4.00
N LEU A 166 9.14 4.13 -3.15
CA LEU A 166 9.81 3.64 -1.93
C LEU A 166 8.80 3.01 -0.96
N ARG A 167 7.61 3.60 -0.81
CA ARG A 167 6.53 3.05 0.01
C ARG A 167 6.06 1.71 -0.52
N VAL A 168 5.86 1.57 -1.84
CA VAL A 168 5.51 0.27 -2.45
C VAL A 168 6.60 -0.77 -2.19
N PHE A 169 7.88 -0.40 -2.34
CA PHE A 169 9.00 -1.28 -2.03
C PHE A 169 8.98 -1.75 -0.56
N LEU A 170 8.84 -0.81 0.38
CA LEU A 170 8.86 -1.10 1.80
C LEU A 170 7.64 -1.92 2.24
N LEU A 171 6.44 -1.64 1.72
CA LEU A 171 5.24 -2.46 1.94
C LEU A 171 5.46 -3.92 1.52
N THR A 172 6.09 -4.12 0.36
CA THR A 172 6.39 -5.46 -0.15
C THR A 172 7.40 -6.18 0.74
N LEU A 173 8.41 -5.46 1.21
CA LEU A 173 9.42 -6.00 2.11
C LEU A 173 8.82 -6.37 3.46
N THR A 174 8.01 -5.49 4.05
CA THR A 174 7.38 -5.75 5.36
C THR A 174 6.42 -6.91 5.32
N VAL A 175 5.74 -7.14 4.20
CA VAL A 175 4.92 -8.35 3.99
C VAL A 175 5.75 -9.63 4.16
N VAL A 176 6.98 -9.67 3.64
CA VAL A 176 7.90 -10.83 3.80
C VAL A 176 8.35 -10.94 5.26
N ASP A 177 8.76 -9.83 5.86
CA ASP A 177 9.22 -9.79 7.26
C ASP A 177 8.12 -10.22 8.24
N ASP A 178 6.88 -9.75 8.05
CA ASP A 178 5.73 -10.09 8.89
C ASP A 178 5.34 -11.56 8.77
N PHE A 179 5.34 -12.10 7.54
CA PHE A 179 5.10 -13.53 7.32
C PHE A 179 6.14 -14.40 8.04
N LEU A 180 7.42 -14.02 7.94
CA LEU A 180 8.51 -14.73 8.61
C LEU A 180 8.42 -14.58 10.14
N ALA A 181 8.11 -13.37 10.64
CA ALA A 181 7.96 -13.11 12.07
C ALA A 181 6.83 -13.94 12.69
N VAL A 182 5.66 -14.01 12.05
CA VAL A 182 4.54 -14.84 12.51
C VAL A 182 4.88 -16.33 12.46
N SER A 183 5.59 -16.76 11.41
CA SER A 183 6.04 -18.15 11.30
C SER A 183 7.02 -18.52 12.42
N ILE A 184 7.92 -17.61 12.79
CA ILE A 184 8.83 -17.77 13.93
C ILE A 184 8.05 -17.84 15.24
N ILE A 185 7.08 -16.94 15.47
CA ILE A 185 6.20 -16.98 16.64
C ILE A 185 5.53 -18.36 16.77
N GLY A 186 4.91 -18.84 15.70
CA GLY A 186 4.16 -20.10 15.72
C GLY A 186 5.01 -21.36 15.81
N ILE A 187 6.29 -21.34 15.45
CA ILE A 187 7.17 -22.53 15.49
C ILE A 187 8.05 -22.53 16.74
N VAL A 188 8.59 -21.39 17.13
CA VAL A 188 9.61 -21.28 18.18
C VAL A 188 9.02 -21.06 19.56
N TYR A 189 7.90 -20.34 19.64
CA TYR A 189 7.28 -19.92 20.90
C TYR A 189 5.97 -20.64 21.22
N SER A 190 5.63 -21.70 20.49
CA SER A 190 4.42 -22.50 20.76
C SER A 190 4.58 -23.42 21.97
N GLU A 191 3.47 -23.63 22.68
CA GLU A 191 3.38 -24.48 23.88
C GLU A 191 3.01 -25.94 23.53
N GLU A 192 2.68 -26.74 24.55
CA GLU A 192 2.25 -28.13 24.39
C GLU A 192 1.01 -28.25 23.49
N ILE A 193 1.19 -28.93 22.35
CA ILE A 193 0.16 -29.00 21.31
C ILE A 193 -0.93 -30.01 21.68
N ARG A 194 -2.16 -29.52 21.83
CA ARG A 194 -3.34 -30.37 22.03
C ARG A 194 -3.93 -30.80 20.68
N VAL A 195 -4.03 -32.11 20.48
CA VAL A 195 -4.44 -32.71 19.20
C VAL A 195 -5.86 -32.35 18.78
N VAL A 196 -6.83 -32.38 19.71
CA VAL A 196 -8.25 -32.16 19.36
C VAL A 196 -8.49 -30.73 18.85
N PRO A 197 -8.10 -29.66 19.57
CA PRO A 197 -8.24 -28.30 19.05
C PRO A 197 -7.42 -28.07 17.77
N LEU A 198 -6.26 -28.71 17.62
CA LEU A 198 -5.47 -28.65 16.39
C LEU A 198 -6.23 -29.20 15.17
N LEU A 199 -6.93 -30.32 15.31
CA LEU A 199 -7.74 -30.89 14.22
C LEU A 199 -8.91 -29.96 13.84
N ILE A 200 -9.52 -29.29 14.83
CA ILE A 200 -10.57 -28.28 14.58
C ILE A 200 -9.99 -27.08 13.82
N ALA A 201 -8.79 -26.62 14.19
CA ALA A 201 -8.09 -25.55 13.48
C ALA A 201 -7.80 -25.96 12.02
N LEU A 202 -7.28 -27.16 11.79
CA LEU A 202 -7.01 -27.68 10.44
C LEU A 202 -8.30 -27.80 9.61
N ALA A 203 -9.38 -28.33 10.20
CA ALA A 203 -10.68 -28.41 9.54
C ALA A 203 -11.24 -27.03 9.17
N SER A 204 -11.01 -26.03 10.02
CA SER A 204 -11.41 -24.64 9.75
C SER A 204 -10.62 -24.05 8.57
N LEU A 205 -9.30 -24.28 8.50
CA LEU A 205 -8.48 -23.88 7.35
C LEU A 205 -8.95 -24.55 6.04
N VAL A 206 -9.26 -25.85 6.09
CA VAL A 206 -9.84 -26.57 4.94
C VAL A 206 -11.20 -25.96 4.54
N GLY A 207 -12.03 -25.60 5.51
CA GLY A 207 -13.30 -24.90 5.29
C GLY A 207 -13.12 -23.57 4.57
N LEU A 208 -12.16 -22.73 5.01
CA LEU A 208 -11.82 -21.48 4.34
C LEU A 208 -11.35 -21.72 2.90
N TRP A 209 -10.49 -22.72 2.68
CA TRP A 209 -10.01 -23.09 1.36
C TRP A 209 -11.15 -23.52 0.42
N LEU A 210 -12.11 -24.33 0.90
CA LEU A 210 -13.29 -24.76 0.14
C LEU A 210 -14.20 -23.59 -0.22
N LEU A 211 -14.44 -22.66 0.72
CA LEU A 211 -15.19 -21.42 0.44
C LEU A 211 -14.46 -20.56 -0.60
N GLY A 212 -13.14 -20.45 -0.49
CA GLY A 212 -12.30 -19.75 -1.46
C GLY A 212 -12.43 -20.34 -2.87
N ARG A 213 -12.45 -21.68 -2.98
CA ARG A 213 -12.59 -22.39 -4.26
C ARG A 213 -13.97 -22.19 -4.90
N THR A 214 -15.03 -22.12 -4.09
CA THR A 214 -16.40 -21.85 -4.56
C THR A 214 -16.66 -20.35 -4.84
N ARG A 215 -15.65 -19.48 -4.65
CA ARG A 215 -15.70 -18.03 -4.88
C ARG A 215 -16.92 -17.36 -4.21
N GLN A 216 -17.22 -17.77 -2.97
CA GLN A 216 -18.31 -17.16 -2.20
C GLN A 216 -18.04 -15.68 -1.98
N TRP A 217 -19.00 -14.83 -2.32
CA TRP A 217 -18.86 -13.37 -2.23
C TRP A 217 -19.28 -12.80 -0.86
N ARG A 218 -19.97 -13.60 -0.04
CA ARG A 218 -20.41 -13.20 1.30
C ARG A 218 -19.25 -13.34 2.28
N ALA A 219 -18.97 -12.28 3.04
CA ALA A 219 -17.90 -12.26 4.03
C ALA A 219 -18.24 -13.07 5.31
N THR A 220 -19.52 -13.12 5.69
CA THR A 220 -20.01 -13.78 6.92
C THR A 220 -19.49 -15.21 7.15
N PRO A 221 -19.56 -16.15 6.18
CA PRO A 221 -19.07 -17.51 6.41
C PRO A 221 -17.56 -17.56 6.67
N TYR A 222 -16.77 -16.68 6.03
CA TYR A 222 -15.33 -16.59 6.31
C TYR A 222 -15.09 -16.13 7.75
N VAL A 223 -15.76 -15.05 8.17
CA VAL A 223 -15.60 -14.49 9.54
C VAL A 223 -15.97 -15.53 10.60
N LEU A 224 -17.06 -16.27 10.42
CA LEU A 224 -17.47 -17.31 11.37
C LEU A 224 -16.42 -18.42 11.50
N ILE A 225 -15.86 -18.89 10.39
CA ILE A 225 -14.81 -19.92 10.42
C ILE A 225 -13.52 -19.37 11.05
N VAL A 226 -13.17 -18.10 10.81
CA VAL A 226 -12.01 -17.47 11.45
C VAL A 226 -12.17 -17.38 12.97
N ILE A 227 -13.38 -17.09 13.47
CA ILE A 227 -13.66 -17.10 14.91
C ILE A 227 -13.50 -18.50 15.50
N VAL A 228 -14.00 -19.54 14.81
CA VAL A 228 -13.82 -20.93 15.24
C VAL A 228 -12.35 -21.34 15.21
N LEU A 229 -11.61 -20.96 14.16
CA LEU A 229 -10.18 -21.19 14.04
C LEU A 229 -9.41 -20.53 15.19
N TRP A 230 -9.72 -19.28 15.50
CA TRP A 230 -9.11 -18.55 16.61
C TRP A 230 -9.34 -19.26 17.95
N LEU A 231 -10.60 -19.58 18.28
CA LEU A 231 -10.93 -20.32 19.50
C LEU A 231 -10.19 -21.67 19.56
N ALA A 232 -10.14 -22.39 18.44
CA ALA A 232 -9.41 -23.65 18.35
C ALA A 232 -7.90 -23.46 18.62
N THR A 233 -7.28 -22.38 18.12
CA THR A 233 -5.87 -22.08 18.40
C THR A 233 -5.58 -21.72 19.85
N VAL A 234 -6.45 -20.94 20.50
CA VAL A 234 -6.33 -20.62 21.93
C VAL A 234 -6.27 -21.88 22.80
N TYR A 235 -7.01 -22.93 22.42
CA TYR A 235 -6.98 -24.22 23.14
C TYR A 235 -5.94 -25.21 22.61
N SER A 236 -5.32 -24.98 21.45
CA SER A 236 -4.40 -25.94 20.82
C SER A 236 -2.95 -25.80 21.28
N GLY A 237 -2.58 -24.70 21.94
CA GLY A 237 -1.19 -24.37 22.28
C GLY A 237 -0.41 -23.71 21.12
N ILE A 238 -1.06 -23.53 19.96
CA ILE A 238 -0.50 -22.74 18.85
C ILE A 238 -0.89 -21.28 19.03
N HIS A 239 0.05 -20.37 18.79
CA HIS A 239 -0.25 -18.94 18.84
C HIS A 239 -1.36 -18.51 17.88
N ALA A 240 -2.32 -17.78 18.44
CA ALA A 240 -3.49 -17.24 17.76
C ALA A 240 -3.11 -16.39 16.52
N SER A 241 -1.99 -15.67 16.58
CA SER A 241 -1.41 -14.89 15.47
C SER A 241 -1.23 -15.70 14.17
N LEU A 242 -0.82 -16.97 14.28
CA LEU A 242 -0.65 -17.85 13.13
C LEU A 242 -1.99 -18.18 12.47
N ALA A 243 -3.04 -18.35 13.26
CA ALA A 243 -4.40 -18.55 12.77
C ALA A 243 -4.90 -17.35 11.96
N GLY A 244 -4.68 -16.12 12.46
CA GLY A 244 -5.00 -14.89 11.75
C GLY A 244 -4.32 -14.83 10.39
N MET A 245 -2.99 -14.96 10.36
CA MET A 245 -2.19 -14.95 9.13
C MET A 245 -2.62 -16.03 8.13
N ALA A 246 -2.74 -17.28 8.58
CA ALA A 246 -3.12 -18.40 7.71
C ALA A 246 -4.53 -18.22 7.13
N ALA A 247 -5.48 -17.72 7.93
CA ALA A 247 -6.82 -17.42 7.45
C ALA A 247 -6.83 -16.30 6.40
N GLY A 248 -6.09 -15.21 6.63
CA GLY A 248 -5.98 -14.10 5.68
C GLY A 248 -5.42 -14.56 4.32
N LEU A 249 -4.38 -15.41 4.35
CA LEU A 249 -3.76 -15.99 3.15
C LEU A 249 -4.71 -16.87 2.32
N LEU A 250 -5.67 -17.53 2.97
CA LEU A 250 -6.64 -18.41 2.31
C LEU A 250 -7.85 -17.66 1.74
N ILE A 251 -8.07 -16.39 2.09
CA ILE A 251 -9.19 -15.61 1.58
C ILE A 251 -8.91 -15.19 0.13
N PRO A 252 -9.81 -15.48 -0.82
CA PRO A 252 -9.55 -15.25 -2.23
C PRO A 252 -9.43 -13.77 -2.57
N ALA A 253 -8.29 -13.38 -3.14
CA ALA A 253 -8.06 -12.11 -3.81
C ALA A 253 -8.11 -12.34 -5.34
N TYR A 254 -8.92 -11.56 -6.04
CA TYR A 254 -9.03 -11.58 -7.51
C TYR A 254 -9.31 -10.17 -8.03
N ALA A 255 -8.81 -9.86 -9.22
CA ALA A 255 -9.04 -8.58 -9.86
C ALA A 255 -10.53 -8.38 -10.15
N THR A 256 -10.98 -7.14 -9.99
CA THR A 256 -12.35 -6.74 -10.31
C THR A 256 -12.67 -7.13 -11.76
N GLN A 257 -13.68 -7.97 -11.92
CA GLN A 257 -14.02 -8.52 -13.23
C GLN A 257 -14.82 -7.49 -14.03
N ARG A 258 -14.31 -7.11 -15.21
CA ARG A 258 -14.89 -6.10 -16.11
C ARG A 258 -16.39 -6.27 -16.34
N HIS A 259 -16.85 -7.49 -16.64
CA HIS A 259 -18.28 -7.75 -16.88
C HIS A 259 -19.18 -7.39 -15.69
N LYS A 260 -18.69 -7.49 -14.44
CA LYS A 260 -19.44 -7.13 -13.24
C LYS A 260 -19.52 -5.62 -13.04
N VAL A 261 -18.45 -4.90 -13.38
CA VAL A 261 -18.41 -3.43 -13.33
C VAL A 261 -19.40 -2.86 -14.36
N VAL A 262 -19.39 -3.41 -15.58
CA VAL A 262 -20.34 -3.00 -16.63
C VAL A 262 -21.78 -3.36 -16.24
N ALA A 263 -22.02 -4.54 -15.66
CA ALA A 263 -23.34 -4.93 -15.16
C ALA A 263 -23.85 -4.00 -14.04
N ALA A 264 -22.97 -3.47 -13.19
CA ALA A 264 -23.36 -2.53 -12.14
C ALA A 264 -23.98 -1.24 -12.71
N ARG A 265 -23.56 -0.79 -13.91
CA ARG A 265 -24.18 0.36 -14.60
C ARG A 265 -25.65 0.10 -14.94
N GLN A 266 -25.97 -1.12 -15.37
CA GLN A 266 -27.34 -1.52 -15.68
C GLN A 266 -28.18 -1.58 -14.40
N LEU A 267 -27.66 -2.22 -13.34
CA LEU A 267 -28.34 -2.27 -12.04
C LEU A 267 -28.64 -0.87 -11.47
N PHE A 268 -27.70 0.06 -11.61
CA PHE A 268 -27.90 1.44 -11.16
C PHE A 268 -28.95 2.17 -12.00
N ARG A 269 -28.98 1.93 -13.31
CA ARG A 269 -30.03 2.45 -14.21
C ARG A 269 -31.40 1.92 -13.81
N ASP A 270 -31.50 0.63 -13.51
CA ASP A 270 -32.76 0.00 -13.08
C ASP A 270 -33.25 0.60 -11.75
N PHE A 271 -32.33 0.83 -10.80
CA PHE A 271 -32.64 1.54 -9.55
C PHE A 271 -33.13 2.97 -9.81
N TRP A 272 -32.49 3.70 -10.72
CA TRP A 272 -32.89 5.06 -11.06
C TRP A 272 -34.27 5.11 -11.70
N GLN A 273 -34.59 4.15 -12.58
CA GLN A 273 -35.89 4.07 -13.26
C GLN A 273 -37.00 3.60 -12.31
N SER A 274 -36.68 2.73 -11.34
CA SER A 274 -37.64 2.21 -10.36
C SER A 274 -36.99 2.05 -8.98
N PRO A 275 -36.96 3.12 -8.17
CA PRO A 275 -36.36 3.09 -6.84
C PRO A 275 -37.18 2.20 -5.90
N SER A 276 -36.61 1.07 -5.49
CA SER A 276 -37.24 0.13 -4.56
C SER A 276 -36.19 -0.52 -3.67
N ALA A 277 -36.62 -1.09 -2.53
CA ALA A 277 -35.72 -1.85 -1.66
C ALA A 277 -35.14 -3.11 -2.37
N ALA A 278 -35.81 -3.62 -3.40
CA ALA A 278 -35.31 -4.73 -4.20
C ALA A 278 -34.21 -4.26 -5.18
N SER A 279 -34.44 -3.17 -5.91
CA SER A 279 -33.45 -2.61 -6.84
C SER A 279 -32.22 -2.05 -6.11
N ALA A 280 -32.41 -1.42 -4.94
CA ALA A 280 -31.30 -1.00 -4.08
C ALA A 280 -30.43 -2.19 -3.60
N ARG A 281 -31.06 -3.29 -3.17
CA ARG A 281 -30.34 -4.52 -2.78
C ARG A 281 -29.64 -5.17 -3.96
N ALA A 282 -30.24 -5.13 -5.15
CA ALA A 282 -29.63 -5.67 -6.36
C ALA A 282 -28.36 -4.90 -6.75
N VAL A 283 -28.40 -3.56 -6.68
CA VAL A 283 -27.21 -2.70 -6.85
C VAL A 283 -26.14 -3.05 -5.82
N ASP A 284 -26.48 -3.10 -4.54
CA ASP A 284 -25.53 -3.39 -3.46
C ASP A 284 -24.89 -4.78 -3.60
N CYS A 285 -25.69 -5.81 -3.95
CA CYS A 285 -25.18 -7.15 -4.23
C CYS A 285 -24.29 -7.18 -5.48
N GLY A 286 -24.68 -6.50 -6.56
CA GLY A 286 -23.91 -6.44 -7.80
C GLY A 286 -22.55 -5.78 -7.60
N LEU A 287 -22.52 -4.65 -6.90
CA LEU A 287 -21.29 -3.96 -6.51
C LEU A 287 -20.41 -4.83 -5.61
N SER A 288 -21.00 -5.44 -4.57
CA SER A 288 -20.29 -6.33 -3.65
C SER A 288 -19.71 -7.58 -4.31
N GLN A 289 -20.32 -8.07 -5.40
CA GLN A 289 -19.81 -9.20 -6.18
C GLN A 289 -18.71 -8.81 -7.18
N GLY A 290 -18.62 -7.53 -7.54
CA GLY A 290 -17.60 -6.98 -8.43
C GLY A 290 -16.22 -6.95 -7.78
N ILE A 291 -16.18 -6.71 -6.46
CA ILE A 291 -14.96 -6.54 -5.67
C ILE A 291 -14.67 -7.84 -4.91
N SER A 292 -13.39 -8.19 -4.76
CA SER A 292 -13.01 -9.40 -4.03
C SER A 292 -13.39 -9.32 -2.54
N VAL A 293 -13.70 -10.47 -1.93
CA VAL A 293 -13.99 -10.54 -0.48
C VAL A 293 -12.78 -10.10 0.33
N ASN A 294 -11.58 -10.46 -0.14
CA ASN A 294 -10.33 -10.04 0.46
C ASN A 294 -10.22 -8.50 0.54
N GLU A 295 -10.40 -7.80 -0.57
CA GLU A 295 -10.30 -6.34 -0.64
C GLU A 295 -11.37 -5.63 0.20
N ARG A 296 -12.59 -6.15 0.20
CA ARG A 296 -13.65 -5.63 1.08
C ARG A 296 -13.28 -5.77 2.56
N LEU A 297 -12.85 -6.96 2.98
CA LEU A 297 -12.44 -7.21 4.36
C LEU A 297 -11.23 -6.34 4.75
N HIS A 298 -10.27 -6.18 3.84
CA HIS A 298 -9.11 -5.31 4.05
C HIS A 298 -9.55 -3.86 4.30
N GLU A 299 -10.41 -3.30 3.45
CA GLU A 299 -10.91 -1.93 3.62
C GLU A 299 -11.71 -1.74 4.91
N TYR A 300 -12.54 -2.71 5.29
CA TYR A 300 -13.29 -2.67 6.55
C TYR A 300 -12.41 -2.77 7.80
N LEU A 301 -11.32 -3.53 7.74
CA LEU A 301 -10.47 -3.81 8.90
C LEU A 301 -9.28 -2.85 9.02
N ARG A 302 -8.79 -2.27 7.92
CA ARG A 302 -7.62 -1.38 7.90
C ARG A 302 -7.75 -0.24 8.93
N LEU A 303 -8.88 0.47 8.92
CA LEU A 303 -9.06 1.63 9.77
C LEU A 303 -9.26 1.28 11.25
N PRO A 304 -10.12 0.31 11.63
CA PRO A 304 -10.20 -0.17 13.01
C PRO A 304 -8.86 -0.70 13.53
N THR A 305 -8.11 -1.44 12.71
CA THR A 305 -6.81 -1.98 13.12
C THR A 305 -5.82 -0.86 13.44
N ALA A 306 -5.71 0.13 12.56
CA ALA A 306 -4.78 1.25 12.73
C ALA A 306 -5.17 2.22 13.86
N LEU A 307 -6.47 2.43 14.12
CA LEU A 307 -6.95 3.45 15.07
C LEU A 307 -7.37 2.91 16.44
N LEU A 308 -7.62 1.60 16.55
CA LEU A 308 -8.09 0.99 17.79
C LEU A 308 -7.19 -0.17 18.22
N ILE A 309 -7.02 -1.19 17.38
CA ILE A 309 -6.34 -2.44 17.75
C ILE A 309 -4.87 -2.17 18.11
N VAL A 310 -4.11 -1.58 17.18
CA VAL A 310 -2.68 -1.32 17.39
C VAL A 310 -2.45 -0.30 18.51
N PRO A 311 -3.20 0.80 18.63
CA PRO A 311 -3.10 1.69 19.79
C PRO A 311 -3.44 1.03 21.12
N VAL A 312 -4.49 0.21 21.22
CA VAL A 312 -4.82 -0.51 22.46
C VAL A 312 -3.71 -1.52 22.80
N PHE A 313 -3.17 -2.21 21.80
CA PHE A 313 -2.00 -3.07 21.97
C PHE A 313 -0.78 -2.32 22.52
N ALA A 314 -0.47 -1.16 21.94
CA ALA A 314 0.61 -0.29 22.38
C ALA A 314 0.40 0.18 23.83
N LEU A 315 -0.84 0.56 24.16
CA LEU A 315 -1.20 1.00 25.50
C LEU A 315 -1.01 -0.11 26.55
N ALA A 316 -1.22 -1.38 26.18
CA ALA A 316 -1.04 -2.52 27.07
C ALA A 316 0.44 -2.93 27.24
N ASN A 317 1.21 -2.95 26.15
CA ASN A 317 2.54 -3.57 26.13
C ASN A 317 3.70 -2.57 26.24
N ALA A 318 3.50 -1.29 25.92
CA ALA A 318 4.59 -0.31 25.92
C ALA A 318 4.84 0.34 27.29
N GLY A 319 3.86 0.29 28.21
CA GLY A 319 3.99 0.87 29.54
C GLY A 319 4.89 0.02 30.44
N VAL A 320 6.15 0.43 30.56
CA VAL A 320 7.15 -0.17 31.46
C VAL A 320 7.38 0.73 32.66
N ASP A 321 7.47 0.14 33.85
CA ASP A 321 7.86 0.84 35.06
C ASP A 321 9.38 1.11 35.06
N LEU A 322 9.77 2.35 34.80
CA LEU A 322 11.15 2.84 34.75
C LEU A 322 11.67 3.30 36.13
N ARG A 323 10.84 3.23 37.17
CA ARG A 323 11.23 3.62 38.54
C ARG A 323 12.26 2.63 39.10
N GLY A 324 12.95 3.04 40.16
CA GLY A 324 13.86 2.15 40.90
C GLY A 324 15.22 1.87 40.23
N GLY A 325 15.61 2.61 39.18
CA GLY A 325 16.92 2.46 38.54
C GLY A 325 16.95 1.58 37.30
N LEU A 326 15.78 1.07 36.85
CA LEU A 326 15.66 0.20 35.67
C LEU A 326 16.33 0.77 34.41
N LEU A 327 16.32 2.10 34.21
CA LEU A 327 17.03 2.70 33.07
C LEU A 327 18.54 2.42 33.11
N ALA A 328 19.17 2.55 34.28
CA ALA A 328 20.59 2.26 34.43
C ALA A 328 20.87 0.76 34.24
N GLU A 329 20.00 -0.10 34.78
CA GLU A 329 20.08 -1.56 34.62
C GLU A 329 19.91 -1.98 33.14
N ALA A 330 18.95 -1.37 32.43
CA ALA A 330 18.71 -1.63 31.02
C ALA A 330 19.93 -1.25 30.16
N PHE A 331 20.57 -0.11 30.40
CA PHE A 331 21.80 0.25 29.68
C PHE A 331 23.00 -0.64 30.02
N GLY A 332 22.98 -1.32 31.18
CA GLY A 332 23.94 -2.37 31.53
C GLY A 332 23.59 -3.75 30.97
N SER A 333 22.37 -3.95 30.47
CA SER A 333 21.88 -5.25 30.03
C SER A 333 22.36 -5.59 28.61
N PRO A 334 22.96 -6.78 28.40
CA PRO A 334 23.28 -7.28 27.08
C PRO A 334 22.05 -7.45 26.17
N VAL A 335 20.89 -7.77 26.75
CA VAL A 335 19.63 -7.94 26.01
C VAL A 335 19.19 -6.63 25.39
N THR A 336 19.24 -5.52 26.13
CA THR A 336 18.89 -4.19 25.61
C THR A 336 19.78 -3.79 24.43
N TRP A 337 21.10 -3.99 24.54
CA TRP A 337 22.02 -3.70 23.43
C TRP A 337 21.88 -4.67 22.27
N GLY A 338 21.58 -5.94 22.53
CA GLY A 338 21.24 -6.93 21.52
C GLY A 338 20.02 -6.50 20.70
N VAL A 339 18.96 -6.03 21.38
CA VAL A 339 17.77 -5.49 20.72
C VAL A 339 18.10 -4.25 19.89
N ILE A 340 18.81 -3.28 20.47
CA ILE A 340 19.19 -2.03 19.79
C ILE A 340 20.02 -2.30 18.56
N ALA A 341 21.09 -3.09 18.68
CA ALA A 341 21.96 -3.40 17.56
C ALA A 341 21.25 -4.26 16.50
N GLY A 342 20.44 -5.25 16.91
CA GLY A 342 19.68 -6.08 15.98
C GLY A 342 18.70 -5.26 15.15
N LEU A 343 17.87 -4.42 15.80
CA LEU A 343 16.89 -3.59 15.11
C LEU A 343 17.52 -2.45 14.31
N VAL A 344 18.49 -1.72 14.86
CA VAL A 344 19.06 -0.54 14.18
C VAL A 344 20.12 -0.92 13.15
N LEU A 345 21.14 -1.70 13.55
CA LEU A 345 22.24 -2.06 12.67
C LEU A 345 21.88 -3.28 11.82
N GLY A 346 21.27 -4.30 12.42
CA GLY A 346 20.90 -5.53 11.72
C GLY A 346 19.94 -5.27 10.56
N LYS A 347 18.88 -4.48 10.75
CA LYS A 347 17.93 -4.18 9.65
C LYS A 347 18.55 -3.27 8.59
N LEU A 348 19.27 -2.22 9.01
CA LEU A 348 19.95 -1.32 8.07
C LEU A 348 20.93 -2.07 7.16
N LEU A 349 21.81 -2.89 7.76
CA LEU A 349 22.82 -3.65 7.03
C LEU A 349 22.18 -4.81 6.27
N GLY A 350 21.22 -5.51 6.87
CA GLY A 350 20.57 -6.67 6.30
C GLY A 350 19.80 -6.32 5.05
N ILE A 351 18.90 -5.33 5.14
CA ILE A 351 18.11 -4.89 4.00
C ILE A 351 18.97 -4.07 3.04
N GLY A 352 19.73 -3.09 3.53
CA GLY A 352 20.49 -2.15 2.70
C GLY A 352 21.62 -2.80 1.89
N LEU A 353 22.52 -3.53 2.55
CA LEU A 353 23.68 -4.14 1.88
C LEU A 353 23.28 -5.32 0.98
N ILE A 354 22.31 -6.14 1.42
CA ILE A 354 21.87 -7.26 0.59
C ILE A 354 21.08 -6.78 -0.61
N THR A 355 20.24 -5.74 -0.47
CA THR A 355 19.59 -5.12 -1.64
C THR A 355 20.62 -4.56 -2.62
N LEU A 356 21.66 -3.88 -2.11
CA LEU A 356 22.76 -3.38 -2.95
C LEU A 356 23.48 -4.53 -3.69
N ALA A 357 23.81 -5.60 -2.98
CA ALA A 357 24.47 -6.77 -3.56
C ALA A 357 23.57 -7.46 -4.60
N ALA A 358 22.31 -7.69 -4.29
CA ALA A 358 21.35 -8.34 -5.17
C ALA A 358 21.13 -7.56 -6.46
N VAL A 359 21.03 -6.22 -6.39
CA VAL A 359 20.93 -5.36 -7.58
C VAL A 359 22.22 -5.42 -8.41
N ARG A 360 23.40 -5.36 -7.78
CA ARG A 360 24.68 -5.46 -8.50
C ARG A 360 24.91 -6.81 -9.16
N LEU A 361 24.41 -7.89 -8.55
CA LEU A 361 24.48 -9.25 -9.09
C LEU A 361 23.38 -9.54 -10.13
N GLY A 362 22.48 -8.57 -10.41
CA GLY A 362 21.39 -8.75 -11.37
C GLY A 362 20.28 -9.70 -10.90
N LEU A 363 20.17 -9.97 -9.59
CA LEU A 363 19.18 -10.89 -9.01
C LEU A 363 17.78 -10.26 -8.89
N GLY A 364 17.67 -8.94 -9.06
CA GLY A 364 16.41 -8.21 -9.08
C GLY A 364 16.60 -6.74 -9.44
N ARG A 365 15.49 -6.00 -9.54
CA ARG A 365 15.49 -4.56 -9.87
C ARG A 365 14.69 -3.79 -8.84
N LEU A 366 15.19 -2.62 -8.46
CA LEU A 366 14.43 -1.67 -7.63
C LEU A 366 13.26 -1.09 -8.42
N PRO A 367 12.19 -0.64 -7.74
CA PRO A 367 11.15 0.15 -8.38
C PRO A 367 11.73 1.40 -9.05
N ALA A 368 11.14 1.79 -10.18
CA ALA A 368 11.58 2.97 -10.92
C ALA A 368 11.52 4.22 -10.03
N GLY A 369 12.53 5.08 -10.12
CA GLY A 369 12.64 6.29 -9.30
C GLY A 369 13.16 6.07 -7.87
N VAL A 370 13.47 4.84 -7.45
CA VAL A 370 14.06 4.58 -6.13
C VAL A 370 15.58 4.39 -6.26
N GLY A 371 16.34 5.35 -5.72
CA GLY A 371 17.79 5.26 -5.62
C GLY A 371 18.28 4.47 -4.40
N MET A 372 19.56 4.11 -4.39
CA MET A 372 20.14 3.33 -3.30
C MET A 372 20.16 4.11 -1.97
N GLY A 373 20.35 5.43 -2.00
CA GLY A 373 20.30 6.25 -0.78
C GLY A 373 18.93 6.15 -0.09
N SER A 374 17.88 6.18 -0.89
CA SER A 374 16.49 5.99 -0.47
C SER A 374 16.22 4.59 0.08
N VAL A 375 16.84 3.55 -0.50
CA VAL A 375 16.79 2.17 0.03
C VAL A 375 17.43 2.08 1.41
N PHE A 376 18.61 2.66 1.62
CA PHE A 376 19.26 2.67 2.94
C PHE A 376 18.45 3.45 3.98
N GLY A 377 17.80 4.55 3.58
CA GLY A 377 16.89 5.27 4.47
C GLY A 377 15.64 4.45 4.83
N GLY A 378 15.05 3.75 3.85
CA GLY A 378 13.98 2.80 4.10
C GLY A 378 14.40 1.66 5.02
N ALA A 379 15.57 1.06 4.78
CA ALA A 379 16.15 0.00 5.61
C ALA A 379 16.40 0.42 7.06
N ALA A 380 16.82 1.67 7.29
CA ALA A 380 16.94 2.23 8.64
C ALA A 380 15.57 2.33 9.33
N LEU A 381 14.54 2.83 8.62
CA LEU A 381 13.18 2.91 9.16
C LEU A 381 12.56 1.53 9.42
N SER A 382 12.94 0.49 8.66
CA SER A 382 12.52 -0.88 8.93
C SER A 382 13.04 -1.43 10.27
N GLY A 383 13.99 -0.75 10.92
CA GLY A 383 14.40 -1.01 12.30
C GLY A 383 13.37 -0.68 13.37
N ILE A 384 12.23 -0.07 13.01
CA ILE A 384 11.14 0.19 13.95
C ILE A 384 10.32 -1.08 14.13
N GLY A 385 10.69 -1.95 15.08
CA GLY A 385 10.00 -3.24 15.30
C GLY A 385 8.76 -3.20 16.20
N PHE A 386 8.63 -2.15 17.02
CA PHE A 386 7.57 -1.86 17.99
C PHE A 386 6.53 -2.96 18.24
N THR A 387 5.42 -3.04 17.49
CA THR A 387 4.31 -3.98 17.76
C THR A 387 4.75 -5.44 17.84
N VAL A 388 5.37 -5.94 16.77
CA VAL A 388 5.79 -7.35 16.67
C VAL A 388 6.92 -7.64 17.66
N SER A 389 7.84 -6.69 17.88
CA SER A 389 8.89 -6.82 18.87
C SER A 389 8.35 -6.95 20.30
N LEU A 390 7.40 -6.08 20.70
CA LEU A 390 6.78 -6.13 22.03
C LEU A 390 5.99 -7.42 22.25
N LEU A 391 5.29 -7.90 21.22
CA LEU A 391 4.60 -9.17 21.27
C LEU A 391 5.58 -10.31 21.55
N ILE A 392 6.67 -10.40 20.77
CA ILE A 392 7.66 -11.47 20.92
C ILE A 392 8.39 -11.38 22.27
N ILE A 393 8.65 -10.18 22.78
CA ILE A 393 9.23 -9.99 24.13
C ILE A 393 8.30 -10.58 25.19
N GLY A 394 7.00 -10.32 25.10
CA GLY A 394 6.00 -10.89 25.99
C GLY A 394 5.99 -12.42 25.95
N LEU A 395 6.17 -13.02 24.77
CA LEU A 395 6.23 -14.48 24.59
C LEU A 395 7.55 -15.09 25.09
N ALA A 396 8.67 -14.41 24.84
CA ALA A 396 10.00 -14.94 25.13
C ALA A 396 10.39 -14.82 26.61
N PHE A 397 9.95 -13.76 27.28
CA PHE A 397 10.40 -13.43 28.64
C PHE A 397 9.26 -13.25 29.65
N GLY A 398 8.01 -13.17 29.20
CA GLY A 398 6.90 -12.71 30.04
C GLY A 398 6.93 -11.19 30.28
N THR A 399 5.81 -10.65 30.70
CA THR A 399 5.60 -9.19 30.86
C THR A 399 6.18 -8.61 32.15
N THR A 400 6.46 -9.46 33.13
CA THR A 400 6.91 -9.04 34.49
C THR A 400 8.39 -9.27 34.75
N SER A 401 9.10 -9.95 33.85
CA SER A 401 10.53 -10.24 34.03
C SER A 401 11.40 -9.01 33.79
N ASP A 402 12.54 -8.94 34.48
CA ASP A 402 13.51 -7.86 34.31
C ASP A 402 14.05 -7.83 32.88
N LEU A 403 14.35 -9.00 32.31
CA LEU A 403 14.81 -9.15 30.92
C LEU A 403 13.77 -8.63 29.92
N GLY A 404 12.48 -8.92 30.13
CA GLY A 404 11.40 -8.42 29.29
C GLY A 404 11.31 -6.89 29.31
N ARG A 405 11.37 -6.30 30.50
CA ARG A 405 11.37 -4.83 30.66
C ARG A 405 12.59 -4.17 30.01
N GLN A 406 13.78 -4.76 30.18
CA GLN A 406 15.02 -4.30 29.56
C GLN A 406 14.98 -4.39 28.02
N ALA A 407 14.40 -5.48 27.48
CA ALA A 407 14.20 -5.65 26.04
C ALA A 407 13.23 -4.60 25.48
N THR A 408 12.11 -4.34 26.18
CA THR A 408 11.13 -3.31 25.78
C THR A 408 11.75 -1.92 25.74
N VAL A 409 12.59 -1.56 26.72
CA VAL A 409 13.37 -0.30 26.68
C VAL A 409 14.26 -0.26 25.43
N GLY A 410 14.91 -1.37 25.09
CA GLY A 410 15.70 -1.50 23.87
C GLY A 410 14.87 -1.21 22.61
N VAL A 411 13.66 -1.75 22.50
CA VAL A 411 12.75 -1.51 21.35
C VAL A 411 12.38 -0.03 21.24
N LEU A 412 12.03 0.61 22.35
CA LEU A 412 11.67 2.04 22.37
C LEU A 412 12.84 2.94 21.96
N VAL A 413 14.05 2.66 22.45
CA VAL A 413 15.27 3.38 22.04
C VAL A 413 15.59 3.14 20.57
N SER A 414 15.43 1.90 20.10
CA SER A 414 15.64 1.53 18.69
C SER A 414 14.74 2.32 17.76
N MET A 415 13.47 2.53 18.11
CA MET A 415 12.53 3.33 17.32
C MET A 415 13.03 4.78 17.13
N MET A 416 13.55 5.39 18.19
CA MET A 416 14.12 6.75 18.13
C MET A 416 15.39 6.79 17.26
N LEU A 417 16.29 5.82 17.44
CA LEU A 417 17.55 5.74 16.69
C LEU A 417 17.32 5.42 15.21
N ALA A 418 16.43 4.48 14.90
CA ALA A 418 16.03 4.12 13.54
C ALA A 418 15.43 5.32 12.80
N THR A 419 14.57 6.09 13.46
CA THR A 419 13.99 7.32 12.91
C THR A 419 15.06 8.37 12.61
N LEU A 420 15.98 8.61 13.56
CA LEU A 420 17.08 9.56 13.38
C LEU A 420 18.02 9.15 12.25
N LEU A 421 18.35 7.86 12.18
CA LEU A 421 19.23 7.30 11.15
C LEU A 421 18.58 7.33 9.77
N GLY A 422 17.28 7.01 9.67
CA GLY A 422 16.49 7.18 8.46
C GLY A 422 16.47 8.64 7.97
N TRP A 423 16.18 9.58 8.87
CA TRP A 423 16.23 11.01 8.53
C TRP A 423 17.61 11.46 8.03
N LEU A 424 18.69 11.05 8.71
CA LEU A 424 20.05 11.41 8.33
C LEU A 424 20.42 10.83 6.96
N THR A 425 20.10 9.57 6.73
CA THR A 425 20.39 8.88 5.46
C THR A 425 19.62 9.49 4.29
N PHE A 426 18.33 9.80 4.44
CA PHE A 426 17.57 10.53 3.40
C PHE A 426 18.17 11.92 3.13
N LYS A 427 18.57 12.66 4.18
CA LYS A 427 19.16 13.99 4.03
C LYS A 427 20.52 13.94 3.33
N VAL A 428 21.33 12.93 3.63
CA VAL A 428 22.61 12.69 2.94
C VAL A 428 22.35 12.30 1.48
N ALA A 429 21.36 11.45 1.22
CA ALA A 429 21.02 11.01 -0.13
C ALA A 429 20.56 12.17 -1.02
N ALA A 430 19.68 13.03 -0.50
CA ALA A 430 19.25 14.24 -1.21
C ALA A 430 20.43 15.17 -1.53
N ARG A 431 21.34 15.39 -0.57
CA ARG A 431 22.48 16.32 -0.76
C ARG A 431 23.60 15.76 -1.63
N ARG A 432 23.90 14.47 -1.52
CA ARG A 432 25.07 13.85 -2.17
C ARG A 432 24.75 13.24 -3.53
N TRP A 433 23.55 12.68 -3.68
CA TRP A 433 23.14 11.96 -4.89
C TRP A 433 21.94 12.59 -5.60
N GLY A 434 21.41 13.73 -5.11
CA GLY A 434 20.26 14.39 -5.71
C GLY A 434 18.95 13.61 -5.58
N GLU A 435 18.90 12.59 -4.70
CA GLU A 435 17.71 11.77 -4.45
C GLU A 435 16.68 12.54 -3.60
N GLU A 436 16.15 13.65 -4.10
CA GLU A 436 15.13 14.45 -3.40
C GLU A 436 13.75 13.78 -3.38
N THR A 437 13.53 12.84 -4.30
CA THR A 437 12.30 12.06 -4.48
C THR A 437 12.64 10.59 -4.70
N ALA A 438 11.82 9.71 -4.14
CA ALA A 438 11.85 8.26 -4.36
C ALA A 438 10.51 7.80 -4.96
N ASP A 439 10.14 8.44 -6.07
CA ASP A 439 8.88 8.27 -6.78
C ASP A 439 9.14 8.37 -8.29
N LEU A 440 8.14 7.98 -9.08
CA LEU A 440 8.16 8.15 -10.53
C LEU A 440 8.26 9.64 -10.90
N PRO A 441 8.92 9.99 -12.02
CA PRO A 441 8.97 11.35 -12.52
C PRO A 441 7.59 12.02 -12.55
N MET A 442 7.56 13.30 -12.24
CA MET A 442 6.32 14.09 -12.16
C MET A 442 6.20 15.13 -13.26
N VAL A 443 7.27 15.35 -14.02
CA VAL A 443 7.36 16.35 -15.07
C VAL A 443 7.37 15.62 -16.40
N LEU A 444 6.62 16.17 -17.36
CA LEU A 444 6.58 15.69 -18.73
C LEU A 444 7.94 15.92 -19.41
N GLU A 445 8.52 14.87 -19.94
CA GLU A 445 9.82 14.88 -20.62
C GLU A 445 9.77 14.00 -21.90
N PRO A 446 10.13 14.54 -23.08
CA PRO A 446 10.31 15.97 -23.35
C PRO A 446 8.99 16.77 -23.20
N PRO A 447 9.05 18.11 -23.06
CA PRO A 447 7.86 18.96 -23.09
C PRO A 447 7.08 18.79 -24.41
N VAL A 448 5.87 19.35 -24.46
CA VAL A 448 5.06 19.35 -25.68
C VAL A 448 5.80 20.06 -26.81
N ASP A 449 5.84 19.41 -27.97
CA ASP A 449 6.51 19.88 -29.18
C ASP A 449 5.47 20.00 -30.31
N PRO A 450 5.07 21.23 -30.69
CA PRO A 450 4.04 21.45 -31.72
C PRO A 450 4.39 20.88 -33.10
N GLU A 451 5.68 20.66 -33.40
CA GLU A 451 6.09 20.11 -34.70
C GLU A 451 5.87 18.60 -34.80
N VAL A 452 5.75 17.92 -33.65
CA VAL A 452 5.74 16.45 -33.60
C VAL A 452 4.53 15.87 -32.86
N ASP A 453 4.03 16.57 -31.84
CA ASP A 453 2.89 16.12 -31.05
C ASP A 453 1.55 16.45 -31.73
N HIS A 454 0.57 15.57 -31.57
CA HIS A 454 -0.78 15.80 -32.08
C HIS A 454 -1.54 16.72 -31.12
N ILE A 455 -1.85 17.94 -31.57
CA ILE A 455 -2.53 18.97 -30.78
C ILE A 455 -3.95 19.21 -31.30
N ARG A 456 -4.92 19.24 -30.37
CA ARG A 456 -6.32 19.67 -30.60
C ARG A 456 -6.58 20.94 -29.80
N GLY A 457 -7.08 21.98 -30.47
CA GLY A 457 -7.27 23.32 -29.88
C GLY A 457 -6.15 24.29 -30.29
N PRO A 458 -6.19 25.54 -29.80
CA PRO A 458 -5.19 26.56 -30.14
C PRO A 458 -3.80 26.23 -29.59
N GLU A 459 -2.74 26.42 -30.37
CA GLU A 459 -1.37 26.15 -29.92
C GLU A 459 -0.93 27.08 -28.77
N ASP A 460 -1.50 28.29 -28.71
CA ASP A 460 -1.27 29.34 -27.71
C ASP A 460 -2.23 29.28 -26.51
N ALA A 461 -3.01 28.19 -26.38
CA ALA A 461 -3.91 27.98 -25.26
C ALA A 461 -3.18 28.07 -23.91
N GLN A 462 -3.82 28.70 -22.92
CA GLN A 462 -3.25 28.89 -21.58
C GLN A 462 -3.14 27.58 -20.78
N LEU A 463 -3.95 26.58 -21.13
CA LEU A 463 -3.98 25.29 -20.47
C LEU A 463 -3.56 24.18 -21.43
N THR A 464 -2.65 23.32 -20.99
CA THR A 464 -2.14 22.15 -21.69
C THR A 464 -2.53 20.89 -20.93
N LEU A 465 -3.30 20.02 -21.58
CA LEU A 465 -3.58 18.66 -21.12
C LEU A 465 -2.91 17.66 -22.06
N VAL A 466 -1.99 16.85 -21.54
CA VAL A 466 -1.38 15.74 -22.30
C VAL A 466 -1.94 14.41 -21.80
N GLU A 467 -2.42 13.57 -22.70
CA GLU A 467 -2.86 12.20 -22.42
C GLU A 467 -1.95 11.18 -23.10
N TYR A 468 -1.46 10.22 -22.32
CA TYR A 468 -0.85 9.00 -22.85
C TYR A 468 -1.93 7.93 -23.05
N VAL A 469 -2.16 7.55 -24.31
CA VAL A 469 -3.29 6.70 -24.71
C VAL A 469 -2.87 5.30 -25.15
N ASP A 470 -3.82 4.38 -25.04
CA ASP A 470 -3.81 3.09 -25.73
C ASP A 470 -5.21 2.86 -26.32
N PHE A 471 -5.27 2.56 -27.62
CA PHE A 471 -6.52 2.36 -28.34
C PHE A 471 -7.35 1.18 -27.83
N GLU A 472 -6.72 0.18 -27.21
CA GLU A 472 -7.42 -0.97 -26.61
C GLU A 472 -7.89 -0.69 -25.16
N CYS A 473 -7.47 0.43 -24.57
CA CYS A 473 -7.83 0.79 -23.20
C CYS A 473 -9.20 1.47 -23.13
N GLU A 474 -10.19 0.82 -22.49
CA GLU A 474 -11.54 1.41 -22.30
C GLU A 474 -11.54 2.70 -21.47
N TYR A 475 -10.59 2.86 -20.53
CA TYR A 475 -10.48 4.10 -19.75
C TYR A 475 -10.03 5.27 -20.63
N CYS A 476 -9.16 5.02 -21.62
CA CYS A 476 -8.78 6.03 -22.62
C CYS A 476 -9.99 6.44 -23.46
N ALA A 477 -10.83 5.48 -23.90
CA ALA A 477 -12.04 5.83 -24.65
C ALA A 477 -13.02 6.69 -23.83
N HIS A 478 -13.21 6.39 -22.55
CA HIS A 478 -14.03 7.21 -21.66
C HIS A 478 -13.44 8.61 -21.43
N ALA A 479 -12.12 8.70 -21.26
CA ALA A 479 -11.46 9.98 -21.00
C ALA A 479 -11.34 10.84 -22.27
N THR A 480 -11.03 10.24 -23.43
CA THR A 480 -11.07 10.90 -24.74
C THR A 480 -12.50 11.35 -25.06
N GLY A 481 -13.53 10.57 -24.72
CA GLY A 481 -14.93 11.01 -24.80
C GLY A 481 -15.28 12.18 -23.89
N SER A 482 -14.48 12.46 -22.86
CA SER A 482 -14.63 13.62 -21.97
C SER A 482 -14.03 14.91 -22.57
N TRP A 483 -13.34 14.83 -23.72
CA TRP A 483 -12.80 16.02 -24.40
C TRP A 483 -13.90 17.02 -24.77
N GLU A 484 -15.08 16.55 -25.20
CA GLU A 484 -16.20 17.44 -25.54
C GLU A 484 -16.66 18.24 -24.32
N ASP A 485 -16.74 17.60 -23.15
CA ASP A 485 -17.07 18.25 -21.88
C ASP A 485 -15.98 19.25 -21.46
N LEU A 486 -14.70 18.88 -21.58
CA LEU A 486 -13.58 19.76 -21.27
C LEU A 486 -13.54 20.98 -22.21
N ARG A 487 -13.78 20.78 -23.51
CA ARG A 487 -13.85 21.86 -24.49
C ARG A 487 -15.06 22.75 -24.26
N ALA A 488 -16.21 22.18 -23.90
CA ALA A 488 -17.39 22.97 -23.55
C ALA A 488 -17.16 23.86 -22.32
N HIS A 489 -16.34 23.39 -21.36
CA HIS A 489 -16.05 24.13 -20.13
C HIS A 489 -14.92 25.16 -20.28
N PHE A 490 -13.82 24.81 -20.95
CA PHE A 490 -12.61 25.65 -21.06
C PHE A 490 -12.51 26.42 -22.39
N GLY A 491 -13.27 26.03 -23.43
CA GLY A 491 -13.26 26.70 -24.73
C GLY A 491 -11.88 26.66 -25.39
N ASP A 492 -11.47 27.81 -25.92
CA ASP A 492 -10.18 28.01 -26.59
C ASP A 492 -9.01 28.19 -25.61
N ASP A 493 -9.27 28.21 -24.29
CA ASP A 493 -8.21 28.29 -23.27
C ASP A 493 -7.46 26.94 -23.09
N LEU A 494 -7.89 25.86 -23.75
CA LEU A 494 -7.36 24.50 -23.57
C LEU A 494 -6.82 23.91 -24.89
N ARG A 495 -5.55 23.47 -24.85
CA ARG A 495 -4.98 22.56 -25.85
C ARG A 495 -4.83 21.16 -25.27
N TYR A 496 -5.22 20.17 -26.07
CA TYR A 496 -5.16 18.76 -25.74
C TYR A 496 -4.18 18.04 -26.65
N VAL A 497 -3.29 17.26 -26.02
CA VAL A 497 -2.16 16.62 -26.67
C VAL A 497 -2.22 15.12 -26.43
N VAL A 498 -2.02 14.33 -27.47
CA VAL A 498 -2.02 12.87 -27.37
C VAL A 498 -0.63 12.31 -27.65
N ARG A 499 -0.18 11.39 -26.79
CA ARG A 499 1.03 10.58 -26.99
C ARG A 499 0.71 9.09 -26.83
N HIS A 500 1.43 8.24 -27.55
CA HIS A 500 1.19 6.80 -27.52
C HIS A 500 1.81 6.11 -26.30
N LEU A 501 1.06 5.20 -25.69
CA LEU A 501 1.53 4.33 -24.62
C LEU A 501 0.91 2.92 -24.72
N PRO A 502 1.15 2.21 -25.85
CA PRO A 502 0.51 0.92 -26.10
C PRO A 502 0.99 -0.15 -25.11
N HIS A 503 0.09 -0.61 -24.24
CA HIS A 503 0.33 -1.64 -23.22
C HIS A 503 -0.47 -2.93 -23.45
N HIS A 504 -1.50 -2.89 -24.31
CA HIS A 504 -2.32 -4.04 -24.64
C HIS A 504 -1.84 -4.74 -25.93
N PRO A 505 -2.25 -5.99 -26.18
CA PRO A 505 -1.77 -6.78 -27.31
C PRO A 505 -1.93 -6.12 -28.68
N HIS A 506 -3.04 -5.42 -28.93
CA HIS A 506 -3.33 -4.72 -30.18
C HIS A 506 -2.96 -3.23 -30.12
N GLY A 507 -2.54 -2.72 -28.96
CA GLY A 507 -2.11 -1.33 -28.78
C GLY A 507 -1.02 -0.89 -29.78
N PRO A 508 0.08 -1.65 -29.98
CA PRO A 508 1.15 -1.22 -30.86
C PRO A 508 0.72 -1.05 -32.33
N ILE A 509 -0.11 -1.96 -32.86
CA ILE A 509 -0.57 -1.87 -34.25
C ILE A 509 -1.59 -0.74 -34.42
N ALA A 510 -2.48 -0.53 -33.44
CA ALA A 510 -3.44 0.57 -33.47
C ALA A 510 -2.75 1.95 -33.36
N ALA A 511 -1.71 2.07 -32.53
CA ALA A 511 -0.89 3.28 -32.44
C ALA A 511 -0.20 3.61 -33.78
N ARG A 512 0.44 2.61 -34.42
CA ARG A 512 1.05 2.78 -35.74
C ARG A 512 0.02 3.16 -36.81
N ALA A 513 -1.16 2.56 -36.75
CA ALA A 513 -2.26 2.88 -37.66
C ALA A 513 -2.71 4.34 -37.52
N SER A 514 -2.74 4.89 -36.30
CA SER A 514 -3.04 6.30 -36.09
C SER A 514 -1.99 7.25 -36.67
N GLU A 515 -0.71 6.88 -36.61
CA GLU A 515 0.37 7.64 -37.24
C GLU A 515 0.34 7.53 -38.77
N ALA A 516 0.01 6.36 -39.31
CA ALA A 516 -0.20 6.18 -40.75
C ALA A 516 -1.39 7.04 -41.26
N ALA A 517 -2.47 7.14 -40.49
CA ALA A 517 -3.57 8.07 -40.78
C ALA A 517 -3.13 9.54 -40.64
N SER A 518 -2.28 9.85 -39.67
CA SER A 518 -1.71 11.19 -39.47
C SER A 518 -0.90 11.68 -40.67
N ASN A 519 -0.14 10.81 -41.32
CA ASN A 519 0.61 11.14 -42.56
C ASN A 519 -0.29 11.61 -43.72
N GLN A 520 -1.60 11.38 -43.62
CA GLN A 520 -2.63 11.81 -44.56
C GLN A 520 -3.53 12.92 -43.97
N GLY A 521 -3.17 13.51 -42.82
CA GLY A 521 -3.88 14.61 -42.17
C GLY A 521 -5.10 14.18 -41.35
N MET A 522 -5.24 12.89 -41.01
CA MET A 522 -6.46 12.31 -40.45
C MET A 522 -6.31 11.77 -39.02
N PHE A 523 -5.34 12.27 -38.23
CA PHE A 523 -5.11 11.79 -36.86
C PHE A 523 -6.36 11.90 -35.96
N TRP A 524 -6.97 13.09 -35.86
CA TRP A 524 -8.12 13.30 -34.96
C TRP A 524 -9.39 12.56 -35.41
N PRO A 525 -9.80 12.60 -36.70
CA PRO A 525 -10.90 11.76 -37.18
C PRO A 525 -10.65 10.27 -36.95
N TRP A 526 -9.41 9.81 -37.13
CA TRP A 526 -9.02 8.42 -36.84
C TRP A 526 -9.16 8.08 -35.36
N LEU A 527 -8.62 8.93 -34.47
CA LEU A 527 -8.69 8.77 -33.02
C LEU A 527 -10.14 8.63 -32.55
N ASP A 528 -10.98 9.59 -32.91
CA ASP A 528 -12.41 9.62 -32.55
C ASP A 528 -13.13 8.38 -33.10
N PHE A 529 -12.79 7.92 -34.30
CA PHE A 529 -13.40 6.76 -34.96
C PHE A 529 -13.00 5.41 -34.32
N VAL A 530 -11.71 5.17 -34.08
CA VAL A 530 -11.21 3.89 -33.58
C VAL A 530 -11.64 3.65 -32.14
N PHE A 531 -11.76 4.70 -31.31
CA PHE A 531 -12.29 4.56 -29.95
C PHE A 531 -13.75 4.10 -29.90
N THR A 532 -14.52 4.21 -31.00
CA THR A 532 -15.87 3.62 -31.07
C THR A 532 -15.87 2.11 -31.37
N ARG A 533 -14.72 1.54 -31.77
CA ARG A 533 -14.57 0.15 -32.23
C ARG A 533 -13.41 -0.61 -31.56
N GLN A 534 -13.12 -0.31 -30.29
CA GLN A 534 -11.97 -0.88 -29.55
C GLN A 534 -11.88 -2.42 -29.48
N HIS A 535 -12.94 -3.15 -29.86
CA HIS A 535 -12.96 -4.61 -29.84
C HIS A 535 -12.49 -5.27 -31.15
N ALA A 536 -12.21 -4.48 -32.18
CA ALA A 536 -11.77 -4.91 -33.49
C ALA A 536 -10.57 -4.04 -33.90
N LEU A 537 -9.38 -4.47 -33.49
CA LEU A 537 -8.11 -3.75 -33.69
C LEU A 537 -7.09 -4.64 -34.41
N GLU A 538 -7.54 -5.69 -35.09
CA GLU A 538 -6.67 -6.50 -35.92
C GLU A 538 -6.24 -5.70 -37.16
N ARG A 539 -5.17 -6.16 -37.82
CA ARG A 539 -4.61 -5.44 -38.98
C ARG A 539 -5.68 -5.22 -40.05
N GLU A 540 -6.46 -6.25 -40.33
CA GLU A 540 -7.51 -6.27 -41.33
C GLU A 540 -8.62 -5.27 -40.97
N ASP A 541 -8.99 -5.17 -39.69
CA ASP A 541 -9.96 -4.20 -39.20
C ASP A 541 -9.47 -2.77 -39.45
N LEU A 542 -8.22 -2.47 -39.06
CA LEU A 542 -7.62 -1.14 -39.18
C LEU A 542 -7.50 -0.72 -40.65
N ILE A 543 -7.14 -1.64 -41.56
CA ILE A 543 -7.12 -1.38 -43.00
C ILE A 543 -8.54 -1.09 -43.52
N GLY A 544 -9.55 -1.84 -43.05
CA GLY A 544 -10.95 -1.56 -43.35
C GLY A 544 -11.39 -0.16 -42.89
N TYR A 545 -10.95 0.25 -41.70
CA TYR A 545 -11.22 1.58 -41.15
C TYR A 545 -10.59 2.71 -41.97
N ALA A 546 -9.39 2.48 -42.52
CA ALA A 546 -8.75 3.43 -43.41
C ALA A 546 -9.59 3.65 -44.68
N ALA A 547 -10.13 2.57 -45.26
CA ALA A 547 -11.03 2.66 -46.41
C ALA A 547 -12.34 3.38 -46.06
N GLU A 548 -12.95 3.10 -44.91
CA GLU A 548 -14.18 3.77 -44.43
C GLU A 548 -13.98 5.28 -44.21
N LEU A 549 -12.81 5.69 -43.72
CA LEU A 549 -12.45 7.09 -43.51
C LEU A 549 -11.96 7.80 -44.78
N GLY A 550 -11.90 7.10 -45.92
CA GLY A 550 -11.50 7.67 -47.20
C GLY A 550 -10.00 7.92 -47.34
N LEU A 551 -9.16 7.21 -46.58
CA LEU A 551 -7.71 7.23 -46.71
C LEU A 551 -7.25 6.47 -47.97
N ASP A 552 -6.08 6.84 -48.50
CA ASP A 552 -5.38 6.01 -49.47
C ASP A 552 -4.88 4.75 -48.76
N VAL A 553 -5.53 3.63 -49.06
CA VAL A 553 -5.31 2.35 -48.39
C VAL A 553 -3.93 1.78 -48.69
N ASP A 554 -3.44 1.90 -49.93
CA ASP A 554 -2.12 1.39 -50.32
C ASP A 554 -1.02 2.17 -49.61
N ARG A 555 -1.15 3.51 -49.56
CA ARG A 555 -0.24 4.37 -48.80
C ARG A 555 -0.33 4.08 -47.29
N PHE A 556 -1.53 3.90 -46.75
CA PHE A 556 -1.73 3.60 -45.34
C PHE A 556 -1.04 2.29 -44.94
N ILE A 557 -1.18 1.24 -45.75
CA ILE A 557 -0.52 -0.06 -45.50
C ILE A 557 1.00 0.10 -45.54
N ALA A 558 1.54 0.86 -46.49
CA ALA A 558 2.98 1.13 -46.58
C ALA A 558 3.50 1.91 -45.36
N ASP A 559 2.76 2.93 -44.92
CA ASP A 559 3.12 3.77 -43.77
C ASP A 559 3.02 3.00 -42.45
N LEU A 560 2.02 2.12 -42.28
CA LEU A 560 1.77 1.30 -41.09
C LEU A 560 3.01 0.48 -40.67
N ASP A 561 3.75 -0.04 -41.64
CA ASP A 561 4.95 -0.85 -41.45
C ASP A 561 6.26 -0.07 -41.67
N SER A 562 6.17 1.24 -41.90
CA SER A 562 7.34 2.08 -42.15
C SER A 562 8.21 2.25 -40.89
N PRO A 563 9.54 2.30 -41.02
CA PRO A 563 10.43 2.60 -39.90
C PRO A 563 10.10 3.92 -39.20
N ALA A 564 9.70 4.94 -39.96
CA ALA A 564 9.36 6.26 -39.42
C ALA A 564 8.16 6.22 -38.45
N VAL A 565 7.10 5.48 -38.79
CA VAL A 565 5.92 5.31 -37.92
C VAL A 565 6.27 4.49 -36.67
N ILE A 566 7.10 3.45 -36.82
CA ILE A 566 7.56 2.65 -35.67
C ILE A 566 8.38 3.51 -34.71
N GLU A 567 9.36 4.26 -35.22
CA GLU A 567 10.19 5.17 -34.43
C GLU A 567 9.36 6.27 -33.75
N ARG A 568 8.31 6.77 -34.41
CA ARG A 568 7.39 7.76 -33.83
C ARG A 568 6.66 7.23 -32.59
N VAL A 569 6.17 5.99 -32.64
CA VAL A 569 5.50 5.33 -31.50
C VAL A 569 6.51 4.98 -30.40
N GLU A 570 7.72 4.53 -30.77
CA GLU A 570 8.79 4.23 -29.81
C GLU A 570 9.30 5.49 -29.10
N ARG A 571 9.34 6.66 -29.78
CA ARG A 571 9.64 7.96 -29.17
C ARG A 571 8.64 8.30 -28.07
N ASP A 572 7.34 8.12 -28.31
CA ASP A 572 6.32 8.40 -27.30
C ASP A 572 6.41 7.42 -26.12
N LEU A 573 6.70 6.15 -26.39
CA LEU A 573 6.93 5.15 -25.35
C LEU A 573 8.14 5.53 -24.48
N ALA A 574 9.24 6.00 -25.10
CA ALA A 574 10.41 6.50 -24.38
C ALA A 574 10.09 7.74 -23.54
N SER A 575 9.30 8.67 -24.10
CA SER A 575 8.81 9.85 -23.38
C SER A 575 7.92 9.47 -22.20
N ALA A 576 7.05 8.46 -22.35
CA ALA A 576 6.21 7.97 -21.27
C ALA A 576 7.06 7.50 -20.09
N VAL A 577 8.09 6.69 -20.35
CA VAL A 577 9.03 6.22 -19.32
C VAL A 577 9.78 7.39 -18.66
N ALA A 578 10.30 8.33 -19.45
CA ALA A 578 11.01 9.51 -18.93
C ALA A 578 10.09 10.41 -18.07
N SER A 579 8.81 10.49 -18.44
CA SER A 579 7.78 11.26 -17.74
C SER A 579 7.12 10.52 -16.57
N GLY A 580 7.45 9.23 -16.36
CA GLY A 580 6.86 8.38 -15.34
C GLY A 580 5.45 7.86 -15.65
N ALA A 581 4.99 7.91 -16.91
CA ALA A 581 3.75 7.31 -17.37
C ALA A 581 3.94 5.80 -17.63
N HIS A 582 3.33 4.96 -16.79
CA HIS A 582 3.46 3.49 -16.84
C HIS A 582 2.12 2.75 -16.96
N ALA A 583 1.03 3.47 -17.13
CA ALA A 583 -0.31 2.92 -17.31
C ALA A 583 -1.13 3.89 -18.15
N THR A 584 -2.17 3.38 -18.81
CA THR A 584 -3.08 4.18 -19.62
C THR A 584 -4.48 4.22 -19.01
N PRO A 585 -5.17 5.38 -19.05
CA PRO A 585 -4.63 6.69 -19.43
C PRO A 585 -3.70 7.24 -18.32
N THR A 586 -2.71 8.05 -18.71
CA THR A 586 -1.98 8.94 -17.78
C THR A 586 -2.08 10.36 -18.29
N PHE A 587 -2.48 11.28 -17.40
CA PHE A 587 -2.65 12.70 -17.72
C PHE A 587 -1.54 13.58 -17.17
N PHE A 588 -1.17 14.62 -17.91
CA PHE A 588 -0.33 15.72 -17.44
C PHE A 588 -1.06 17.04 -17.65
N VAL A 589 -1.13 17.87 -16.61
CA VAL A 589 -1.70 19.21 -16.63
C VAL A 589 -0.55 20.21 -16.44
N GLU A 590 -0.36 21.12 -17.38
CA GLU A 590 0.80 22.05 -17.43
C GLU A 590 2.14 21.34 -17.25
N GLY A 591 2.33 20.22 -17.95
CA GLY A 591 3.56 19.42 -17.88
C GLY A 591 3.76 18.69 -16.55
N ARG A 592 2.77 18.69 -15.63
CA ARG A 592 2.83 17.93 -14.37
C ARG A 592 1.84 16.77 -14.35
N ARG A 593 2.32 15.58 -14.02
CA ARG A 593 1.48 14.37 -13.98
C ARG A 593 0.36 14.51 -12.96
N LEU A 594 -0.88 14.20 -13.38
CA LEU A 594 -2.06 14.18 -12.52
C LEU A 594 -1.99 12.97 -11.57
N ARG A 595 -2.38 13.17 -10.30
CA ARG A 595 -2.42 12.13 -9.28
C ARG A 595 -3.86 11.84 -8.87
N GLY A 596 -4.19 10.56 -8.68
CA GLY A 596 -5.52 10.13 -8.20
C GLY A 596 -6.35 9.52 -9.31
N SER A 597 -7.67 9.70 -9.25
CA SER A 597 -8.58 9.18 -10.27
C SER A 597 -8.48 9.99 -11.57
N TYR A 598 -8.59 9.31 -12.70
CA TYR A 598 -8.55 9.90 -14.03
C TYR A 598 -9.96 10.20 -14.59
N ASP A 599 -10.93 10.43 -13.71
CA ASP A 599 -12.28 10.83 -14.13
C ASP A 599 -12.32 12.32 -14.52
N ALA A 600 -13.29 12.67 -15.38
CA ALA A 600 -13.44 14.03 -15.91
C ALA A 600 -13.51 15.12 -14.83
N ARG A 601 -14.07 14.83 -13.65
CA ARG A 601 -14.15 15.83 -12.56
C ARG A 601 -12.79 16.10 -11.97
N SER A 602 -11.98 15.05 -11.74
CA SER A 602 -10.62 15.18 -11.23
C SER A 602 -9.72 15.94 -12.21
N VAL A 603 -9.84 15.68 -13.52
CA VAL A 603 -9.10 16.41 -14.56
C VAL A 603 -9.52 17.88 -14.61
N THR A 604 -10.83 18.15 -14.61
CA THR A 604 -11.37 19.53 -14.60
C THR A 604 -10.90 20.31 -13.36
N ALA A 605 -10.98 19.69 -12.18
CA ALA A 605 -10.54 20.32 -10.93
C ALA A 605 -9.03 20.64 -10.94
N ALA A 606 -8.21 19.79 -11.55
CA ALA A 606 -6.78 20.01 -11.70
C ALA A 606 -6.46 21.16 -12.66
N LEU A 607 -7.13 21.22 -13.81
CA LEU A 607 -7.02 22.32 -14.78
C LEU A 607 -7.45 23.65 -14.16
N GLU A 608 -8.57 23.68 -13.43
CA GLU A 608 -9.01 24.87 -12.70
C GLU A 608 -8.03 25.31 -11.61
N ALA A 609 -7.46 24.37 -10.87
CA ALA A 609 -6.45 24.67 -9.86
C ALA A 609 -5.19 25.26 -10.48
N SER A 610 -4.76 24.73 -11.63
CA SER A 610 -3.63 25.28 -12.39
C SER A 610 -3.90 26.72 -12.83
N ARG A 611 -5.07 26.97 -13.44
CA ARG A 611 -5.51 28.32 -13.86
C ARG A 611 -5.49 29.34 -12.72
N ARG A 612 -5.87 28.93 -11.50
CA ARG A 612 -5.84 29.79 -10.30
C ARG A 612 -4.43 30.05 -9.80
N GLY A 613 -3.54 29.05 -9.86
CA GLY A 613 -2.14 29.18 -9.48
C GLY A 613 -1.38 30.22 -10.32
N THR A 614 -1.61 30.21 -11.64
CA THR A 614 -1.01 31.17 -12.60
C THR A 614 -1.48 32.60 -12.34
N ARG A 615 -2.77 32.80 -12.00
CA ARG A 615 -3.31 34.14 -11.67
C ARG A 615 -2.73 34.77 -10.40
N THR A 616 -2.15 34.00 -9.49
CA THR A 616 -1.47 34.56 -8.29
C THR A 616 -0.04 35.07 -8.56
N GLN A 617 0.53 34.79 -9.73
CA GLN A 617 1.85 35.33 -10.14
C GLN A 617 1.75 36.58 -11.01
N GLU A 618 0.57 36.91 -11.52
CA GLU A 618 0.30 38.14 -12.28
C GLU A 618 -0.49 39.14 -11.43
N VAL A 619 0.21 39.84 -10.54
CA VAL A 619 -0.17 41.21 -10.15
C VAL A 619 0.96 42.13 -10.62
N PRO A 620 0.74 42.98 -11.64
CA PRO A 620 1.75 43.93 -12.09
C PRO A 620 1.89 45.11 -11.11
N SER A 621 3.16 45.47 -10.85
CA SER A 621 3.72 46.66 -10.14
C SER A 621 3.33 46.90 -8.70
#